data_AF-A0A844FA00-F1
#
_entry.id   AF-A0A844FA00-F1
#
_cell.length_a   1.000
_cell.length_b   1.000
_cell.length_c   1.000
_cell.angle_alpha   90.00
_cell.angle_beta   90.00
_cell.angle_gamma   90.00
#
_symmetry.space_group_name_H-M   'P 1'
#
loop_
_entity.id
_entity.type
_entity.pdbx_description
1 polymer ?
#
loop_
_entity_poly.entity_id
_entity_poly.type
_entity_poly.pdbx_seq_one_letter_code
_entity_poly.pdbx_strand_id
1 'polypeptide(L)' 'MESEGSHHLAKNGEIIKEQLRSRKYNKPQPVRRVEIPKPDGGVRNLGVPTVTDRYVQQAIAQVLTEVL' A
#
# COMPACT_ATOMS: atom_id res chain seq x y z
N MET A 1 3.29 -20.33 -8.76
CA MET A 1 2.39 -19.27 -9.27
C MET A 1 2.80 -17.99 -8.58
N GLU A 2 3.69 -17.21 -9.19
CA GLU A 2 4.05 -15.90 -8.64
C GLU A 2 2.81 -15.00 -8.66
N SER A 3 2.53 -14.33 -7.54
CA SER A 3 1.42 -13.39 -7.49
C SER A 3 1.73 -12.18 -8.37
N GLU A 4 0.72 -11.61 -9.04
CA GLU A 4 0.89 -10.43 -9.91
C GLU A 4 1.60 -9.26 -9.20
N GLY A 5 1.41 -9.14 -7.88
CA GLY A 5 2.11 -8.19 -7.03
C GLY A 5 3.62 -8.41 -6.96
N SER A 6 4.07 -9.66 -6.83
CA SER A 6 5.50 -9.98 -6.82
C SER A 6 6.18 -9.62 -8.13
N HIS A 7 5.53 -9.91 -9.27
CA HIS A 7 6.04 -9.52 -10.57
C HIS A 7 6.09 -7.99 -10.75
N HIS A 8 5.07 -7.26 -10.28
CA HIS A 8 5.06 -5.80 -10.31
C HIS A 8 6.22 -5.18 -9.51
N LEU A 9 6.49 -5.71 -8.31
CA LEU A 9 7.59 -5.23 -7.46
C LEU A 9 8.96 -5.62 -8.02
N ALA A 10 9.11 -6.82 -8.60
CA ALA A 10 10.34 -7.22 -9.27
C ALA A 10 10.68 -6.27 -10.44
N LYS A 11 9.68 -5.86 -11.22
CA LYS A 11 9.86 -4.95 -12.36
C LYS A 11 10.11 -3.50 -11.95
N ASN A 12 9.41 -2.99 -10.93
CA ASN A 12 9.39 -1.54 -10.62
C ASN A 12 10.07 -1.17 -9.29
N GLY A 13 10.51 -2.15 -8.49
CA GLY A 13 10.96 -1.95 -7.12
C GLY A 13 12.15 -1.00 -6.98
N GLU A 14 13.15 -1.08 -7.86
CA GLU A 14 14.30 -0.15 -7.85
C GLU A 14 13.87 1.30 -8.10
N ILE A 15 12.98 1.51 -9.07
CA ILE A 15 12.45 2.84 -9.40
C ILE A 15 11.68 3.39 -8.20
N ILE A 16 10.83 2.57 -7.56
CA ILE A 16 10.07 2.96 -6.37
C ILE A 16 11.01 3.35 -5.23
N LYS A 17 12.06 2.55 -4.97
CA LYS A 17 13.06 2.85 -3.94
C LYS A 17 13.80 4.16 -4.22
N GLU A 18 14.23 4.39 -5.45
CA GLU A 18 14.92 5.62 -5.84
C GLU A 18 14.02 6.85 -5.70
N GLN A 19 12.75 6.74 -6.12
CA GLN A 19 11.76 7.80 -5.93
C GLN A 19 11.50 8.10 -4.45
N LEU A 20 11.42 7.08 -3.60
CA LEU A 20 11.26 7.28 -2.15
C LEU A 20 12.48 7.97 -1.54
N ARG A 21 13.70 7.53 -1.86
CA ARG A 21 14.97 8.12 -1.37
C ARG A 21 15.14 9.56 -1.81
N SER A 22 14.84 9.85 -3.07
CA SER A 22 14.90 11.21 -3.63
C SER A 22 13.72 12.10 -3.22
N ARG A 23 12.78 11.58 -2.40
CA ARG A 23 11.51 12.26 -2.03
C ARG A 23 10.67 12.68 -3.24
N LYS A 24 10.83 11.98 -4.36
CA LYS A 24 10.09 12.16 -5.62
C LYS A 24 9.03 11.09 -5.86
N TYR A 25 8.75 10.23 -4.87
CA TYR A 25 7.60 9.33 -4.91
C TYR A 25 6.34 10.19 -4.93
N ASN A 26 5.89 10.47 -6.15
CA ASN A 26 4.97 11.55 -6.45
C ASN A 26 3.57 11.11 -6.03
N LYS A 27 3.19 11.46 -4.79
CA LYS A 27 1.89 11.29 -4.14
C LYS A 27 1.33 9.85 -4.18
N PRO A 28 1.11 9.21 -3.02
CA PRO A 28 0.39 7.93 -2.96
C PRO A 28 -0.90 8.00 -3.78
N GLN A 29 -1.23 6.93 -4.48
CA GLN A 29 -2.41 6.91 -5.33
C GLN A 29 -3.68 7.09 -4.48
N PRO A 30 -4.73 7.74 -5.01
CA PRO A 30 -5.98 7.89 -4.29
C PRO A 30 -6.53 6.54 -3.82
N VAL A 31 -6.96 6.46 -2.56
CA VAL A 31 -7.54 5.22 -2.00
C VAL A 31 -8.88 4.92 -2.67
N ARG A 32 -9.10 3.65 -3.03
CA ARG A 32 -10.38 3.19 -3.58
C ARG A 32 -11.41 3.10 -2.47
N ARG A 33 -12.58 3.73 -2.66
CA ARG A 33 -13.72 3.61 -1.75
C ARG A 33 -14.41 2.27 -1.97
N VAL A 34 -14.63 1.55 -0.89
CA VAL A 34 -15.32 0.26 -0.89
C VAL A 34 -16.31 0.25 0.25
N GLU A 35 -17.55 -0.07 -0.06
CA GLU A 35 -18.61 -0.26 0.93
C GLU A 35 -18.73 -1.76 1.21
N ILE A 36 -18.63 -2.14 2.49
CA ILE A 36 -18.88 -3.52 2.93
C ILE A 36 -19.95 -3.53 4.03
N PRO A 37 -20.83 -4.55 4.05
CA PRO A 37 -21.81 -4.68 5.12
C PRO A 37 -21.13 -4.95 6.47
N LYS A 38 -21.67 -4.38 7.55
CA LYS A 38 -21.28 -4.75 8.92
C LYS A 38 -22.13 -5.94 9.40
N PRO A 39 -21.59 -6.79 10.30
CA PRO A 39 -22.35 -7.91 10.87
C PRO A 39 -23.61 -7.44 11.61
N ASP A 40 -23.54 -6.29 12.28
CA ASP A 40 -24.57 -5.76 13.18
C ASP A 40 -25.56 -4.82 12.46
N GLY A 41 -25.46 -4.72 11.12
CA GLY A 41 -26.23 -3.79 10.30
C GLY A 41 -25.48 -2.50 9.93
N GLY A 42 -25.89 -1.91 8.80
CA GLY A 42 -25.24 -0.74 8.21
C GLY A 42 -24.00 -1.05 7.36
N VAL A 43 -23.33 0.00 6.89
CA VAL A 43 -22.21 -0.08 5.95
C VAL A 43 -20.92 0.42 6.59
N ARG A 44 -19.80 -0.26 6.31
CA ARG A 44 -18.44 0.20 6.61
C ARG A 44 -17.79 0.68 5.32
N ASN A 45 -17.39 1.95 5.34
CA ASN A 45 -16.63 2.56 4.26
C ASN A 45 -15.14 2.30 4.46
N LEU A 46 -14.53 1.54 3.55
CA LEU A 46 -13.09 1.30 3.50
C LEU A 46 -12.42 2.20 2.47
N GLY A 47 -11.23 2.70 2.79
CA GLY A 47 -10.30 3.28 1.84
C GLY A 47 -9.19 2.26 1.56
N VAL A 48 -9.23 1.62 0.40
CA VAL A 48 -8.28 0.57 0.02
C VAL A 48 -7.15 1.19 -0.83
N PRO A 49 -5.90 1.28 -0.33
CA PRO A 49 -4.77 1.77 -1.12
C PRO A 49 -4.36 0.78 -2.22
N THR A 50 -3.53 1.24 -3.16
CA THR A 50 -2.94 0.34 -4.17
C THR A 50 -2.04 -0.71 -3.53
N VAL A 51 -1.73 -1.79 -4.25
CA VAL A 51 -0.82 -2.85 -3.74
C VAL A 51 0.55 -2.27 -3.41
N THR A 52 1.07 -1.39 -4.26
CA THR A 52 2.36 -0.71 -4.06
C THR A 52 2.36 0.18 -2.83
N ASP A 53 1.29 0.97 -2.63
CA ASP A 53 1.19 1.83 -1.45
C ASP A 53 1.05 1.01 -0.16
N ARG A 54 0.29 -0.10 -0.17
CA ARG A 54 0.19 -0.99 1.00
C ARG A 54 1.55 -1.63 1.33
N TYR A 55 2.31 -2.03 0.32
CA TYR A 55 3.66 -2.57 0.51
C TYR A 55 4.59 -1.54 1.18
N VAL A 56 4.61 -0.30 0.67
CA VAL A 56 5.43 0.78 1.25
C VAL A 56 4.98 1.12 2.68
N GLN A 57 3.67 1.24 2.91
CA GLN A 57 3.11 1.48 4.26
C GLN A 57 3.50 0.37 5.24
N GLN A 58 3.45 -0.89 4.81
CA GLN A 58 3.83 -2.02 5.66
C GLN A 58 5.32 -2.02 5.98
N ALA A 59 6.19 -1.70 5.02
CA ALA A 59 7.63 -1.58 5.24
C ALA A 59 7.96 -0.47 6.27
N ILE A 60 7.26 0.66 6.20
CA ILE A 60 7.38 1.73 7.20
C ILE A 60 6.89 1.24 8.58
N ALA A 61 5.73 0.58 8.63
CA ALA A 61 5.15 0.08 9.88
C ALA A 61 6.07 -0.91 10.59
N GLN A 62 6.75 -1.81 9.85
CA GLN A 62 7.72 -2.75 10.42
C GLN A 62 8.83 -2.02 11.18
N VAL A 63 9.45 -1.01 10.55
CA VAL A 63 10.53 -0.24 11.18
C VAL A 63 10.03 0.57 12.38
N LEU A 64 8.86 1.21 12.26
CA LEU A 64 8.32 2.03 13.35
C LEU A 64 7.84 1.20 14.54
N THR A 65 7.29 0.01 14.30
CA THR A 65 6.80 -0.88 15.37
C THR A 65 7.94 -1.46 16.20
N GLU A 66 9.14 -1.63 15.63
CA GLU A 66 10.31 -2.08 16.40
C GLU A 66 10.82 -1.01 17.39
N VAL A 67 10.49 0.26 17.16
CA VAL A 67 10.97 1.41 17.96
C VAL A 67 9.92 1.88 18.96
N LEU A 68 8.64 1.63 18.70
CA LEU A 68 7.48 2.06 19.52
C LEU A 68 7.02 0.93 20.46
#